data_AF-A0A9X2MJW5-F1
#
_entry.id   AF-A0A9X2MJW5-F1
#
_cell.length_a   1.000
_cell.length_b   1.000
_cell.length_c   1.000
_cell.angle_alpha   90.00
_cell.angle_beta   90.00
_cell.angle_gamma   90.00
#
_symmetry.space_group_name_H-M   'P 1'
#
loop_
_entity.id
_entity.type
_entity.pdbx_description
1 polymer ?
#
loop_
_entity_poly.entity_id
_entity_poly.type
_entity_poly.pdbx_seq_one_letter_code
_entity_poly.pdbx_strand_id
1 'polypeptide(L)'
;MKKSYPNEKITIENLMHHDAGWQEVIVDVLVDDIHNTKDLKKALQKAEPEQVYPVGEVKAYSNWGTALAEYIVLGLFLLALCYSIIMLILELITFIRLKKGNNYI
;
A
#
# COMPACT_ATOMS: atom_id res chain seq x y z
N MET A 1 -9.90 -12.08 25.26
CA MET A 1 -9.60 -10.72 25.74
C MET A 1 -8.98 -9.98 24.57
N LYS A 2 -9.64 -8.94 24.07
CA LYS A 2 -9.16 -8.14 22.94
C LYS A 2 -7.94 -7.35 23.40
N LYS A 3 -6.74 -7.79 23.00
CA LYS A 3 -5.53 -6.98 23.15
C LYS A 3 -5.48 -6.05 21.94
N SER A 4 -5.07 -4.82 22.17
CA SER A 4 -4.87 -3.82 21.14
C SER A 4 -3.76 -2.92 21.67
N TYR A 5 -2.73 -2.69 20.85
CA TYR A 5 -1.56 -1.89 21.22
C TYR A 5 -1.58 -0.58 20.42
N PRO A 6 -2.53 0.34 20.69
CA PRO A 6 -2.85 1.47 19.81
C PRO A 6 -1.72 2.50 19.64
N ASN A 7 -0.67 2.43 20.45
CA ASN A 7 0.46 3.35 20.41
C ASN A 7 1.71 2.77 19.73
N GLU A 8 1.67 1.50 19.29
CA GLU A 8 2.81 0.89 18.62
C GLU A 8 2.86 1.29 17.14
N LYS A 9 4.05 1.65 16.68
CA LYS A 9 4.29 1.98 15.28
C LYS A 9 4.66 0.72 14.53
N ILE A 10 3.81 0.32 13.59
CA ILE A 10 4.08 -0.78 12.66
C ILE A 10 4.70 -0.20 11.39
N THR A 11 5.83 -0.77 10.98
CA THR A 11 6.53 -0.37 9.74
C THR A 11 6.29 -1.39 8.64
N ILE A 12 6.56 -1.03 7.38
CA ILE A 12 6.58 -1.99 6.27
C ILE A 12 7.57 -3.12 6.53
N GLU A 13 8.71 -2.83 7.18
CA GLU A 13 9.68 -3.86 7.58
C GLU A 13 9.03 -4.90 8.51
N ASN A 14 8.20 -4.48 9.46
CA ASN A 14 7.48 -5.42 10.33
C ASN A 14 6.49 -6.29 9.58
N LEU A 15 5.82 -5.73 8.57
CA LEU A 15 4.92 -6.50 7.70
C LEU A 15 5.70 -7.57 6.93
N MET A 16 6.86 -7.20 6.37
CA MET A 16 7.71 -8.10 5.58
C MET A 16 8.47 -9.13 6.43
N HIS A 17 8.71 -8.84 7.71
CA HIS A 17 9.31 -9.78 8.67
C HIS A 17 8.29 -10.66 9.38
N HIS A 18 7.00 -10.46 9.11
CA HIS A 18 5.92 -11.18 9.78
C HIS A 18 5.93 -11.02 11.30
N ASP A 19 6.28 -9.82 11.80
CA ASP A 19 6.37 -9.54 13.24
C ASP A 19 5.58 -8.30 13.69
N ALA A 20 4.57 -7.89 12.91
CA ALA A 20 3.66 -6.81 13.27
C ALA A 20 2.73 -7.12 14.46
N GLY A 21 2.72 -8.36 14.96
CA GLY A 21 1.92 -8.79 16.10
C GLY A 21 0.42 -8.97 15.80
N TRP A 22 0.03 -8.89 14.53
CA TRP A 22 -1.32 -9.21 14.05
C TRP A 22 -1.55 -10.71 13.91
N GLN A 23 -2.77 -11.15 14.23
CA GLN A 23 -3.19 -12.51 13.92
C GLN A 23 -3.44 -12.69 12.41
N GLU A 24 -3.58 -13.92 11.95
CA GLU A 24 -4.04 -14.22 10.60
C GLU A 24 -5.54 -14.53 10.60
N VAL A 25 -6.25 -14.05 9.57
CA VAL A 25 -7.70 -14.24 9.43
C VAL A 25 -7.95 -15.02 8.15
N ILE A 26 -8.42 -16.26 8.29
CA ILE A 26 -8.72 -17.14 7.15
C ILE A 26 -10.05 -16.71 6.51
N VAL A 27 -9.97 -15.91 5.46
CA VAL A 27 -11.12 -15.44 4.67
C VAL A 27 -10.79 -15.55 3.18
N ASP A 28 -11.68 -16.18 2.42
CA ASP A 28 -11.62 -16.25 0.95
C ASP A 28 -10.25 -16.76 0.41
N VAL A 29 -9.57 -17.64 1.17
CA VAL A 29 -8.22 -18.16 0.86
C VAL A 29 -8.20 -19.03 -0.40
N LEU A 30 -9.33 -19.63 -0.74
CA LEU A 30 -9.54 -20.40 -1.95
C LEU A 30 -10.70 -19.74 -2.72
N VAL A 31 -10.45 -19.42 -3.98
CA VAL A 31 -11.46 -18.87 -4.88
C VAL A 31 -11.54 -19.79 -6.08
N ASP A 32 -12.74 -20.30 -6.37
CA ASP A 32 -12.97 -21.27 -7.45
C ASP A 32 -12.97 -20.62 -8.86
N ASP A 33 -13.01 -19.28 -8.92
CA ASP A 33 -13.00 -18.50 -10.15
C ASP A 33 -12.11 -17.26 -9.96
N ILE A 34 -11.14 -17.07 -10.85
CA ILE A 34 -10.26 -15.90 -10.84
C ILE A 34 -11.00 -14.58 -11.06
N HIS A 35 -12.18 -14.61 -11.69
CA HIS A 35 -13.01 -13.41 -11.84
C HIS A 35 -13.72 -13.01 -10.55
N ASN A 36 -13.77 -13.89 -9.54
CA ASN A 36 -14.27 -13.59 -8.21
C ASN A 36 -13.19 -12.98 -7.28
N THR A 37 -11.97 -12.72 -7.78
CA THR A 37 -10.96 -12.00 -6.99
C THR A 37 -11.47 -10.60 -6.63
N LYS A 38 -11.51 -10.31 -5.34
CA LYS A 38 -11.99 -9.03 -4.83
C LYS A 38 -10.92 -7.96 -5.02
N ASP A 39 -11.38 -6.72 -5.13
CA ASP A 39 -10.54 -5.54 -4.99
C ASP A 39 -9.70 -5.63 -3.70
N LEU A 40 -8.38 -5.44 -3.82
CA LEU A 40 -7.42 -5.68 -2.74
C LEU A 40 -7.75 -4.87 -1.48
N LYS A 41 -8.17 -3.62 -1.62
CA LYS A 41 -8.60 -2.79 -0.49
C LYS A 41 -9.78 -3.41 0.24
N LYS A 42 -10.81 -3.85 -0.50
CA LYS A 42 -11.98 -4.52 0.10
C LYS A 42 -11.62 -5.83 0.77
N ALA A 43 -10.70 -6.60 0.19
CA ALA A 43 -10.22 -7.85 0.79
C ALA A 43 -9.50 -7.59 2.13
N LEU A 44 -8.58 -6.62 2.15
CA LEU A 44 -7.87 -6.21 3.36
C LEU A 44 -8.81 -5.73 4.47
N GLN A 45 -9.81 -4.91 4.13
CA GLN A 45 -10.81 -4.43 5.09
C GLN A 45 -11.70 -5.55 5.63
N LYS A 46 -12.09 -6.52 4.79
CA LYS A 46 -12.93 -7.65 5.21
C LYS A 46 -12.17 -8.57 6.18
N ALA A 47 -10.87 -8.75 5.95
CA ALA A 47 -10.02 -9.65 6.71
C ALA A 47 -9.13 -8.93 7.75
N GLU A 48 -9.47 -7.70 8.15
CA GLU A 48 -8.66 -6.91 9.07
C GLU A 48 -8.42 -7.65 10.40
N PRO A 49 -7.16 -7.98 10.75
CA PRO A 49 -6.85 -8.75 11.94
C PRO A 49 -6.75 -7.89 13.19
N GLU A 50 -6.94 -8.51 14.35
CA GLU A 50 -6.61 -7.88 15.63
C GLU A 50 -5.11 -8.01 15.94
N GLN A 51 -4.55 -7.02 16.64
CA GLN A 51 -3.18 -7.09 17.15
C GLN A 51 -3.13 -7.83 18.48
N VAL A 52 -2.59 -9.04 18.45
CA VAL A 52 -2.60 -9.96 19.60
C VAL A 52 -1.27 -10.00 20.34
N TYR A 53 -0.18 -9.56 19.70
CA TYR A 53 1.16 -9.41 20.28
C TYR A 53 1.71 -7.99 20.05
N PRO A 54 2.62 -7.51 20.91
CA PRO A 54 3.48 -6.36 20.61
C PRO A 54 4.29 -6.56 19.33
N VAL A 55 4.61 -5.47 18.65
CA VAL A 55 5.47 -5.46 17.47
C VAL A 55 6.85 -6.05 17.82
N GLY A 56 7.33 -7.00 17.01
CA GLY A 56 8.62 -7.66 17.14
C GLY A 56 8.66 -8.82 18.15
N GLU A 57 7.60 -9.04 18.95
CA GLU A 57 7.60 -10.10 19.97
C GLU A 57 7.49 -11.49 19.35
N VAL A 58 6.60 -11.66 18.37
CA VAL A 58 6.30 -12.95 17.73
C VAL A 58 6.41 -12.83 16.22
N LYS A 59 7.12 -13.77 15.60
CA LYS A 59 7.12 -13.99 14.15
C LYS A 59 6.06 -15.02 13.78
N ALA A 60 5.02 -14.59 13.08
CA ALA A 60 3.94 -15.44 12.61
C ALA A 60 3.61 -15.08 11.17
N TYR A 61 3.79 -16.03 10.27
CA TYR A 61 3.55 -15.84 8.84
C TYR A 61 2.15 -15.24 8.61
N SER A 62 2.10 -14.15 7.86
CA SER A 62 0.87 -13.39 7.62
C SER A 62 0.77 -12.99 6.16
N ASN A 63 -0.20 -13.58 5.46
CA ASN A 63 -0.59 -13.17 4.11
C ASN A 63 -1.22 -11.78 4.14
N TRP A 64 -2.04 -11.50 5.16
CA TRP A 64 -2.67 -10.20 5.30
C TRP A 64 -1.64 -9.08 5.47
N GLY A 65 -0.60 -9.29 6.29
CA GLY A 65 0.49 -8.34 6.48
C GLY A 65 1.24 -8.05 5.17
N THR A 66 1.60 -9.10 4.41
CA THR A 66 2.26 -8.95 3.10
C THR A 66 1.36 -8.23 2.10
N ALA A 67 0.08 -8.57 2.04
CA ALA A 67 -0.89 -7.92 1.14
C ALA A 67 -1.12 -6.44 1.49
N LEU A 68 -1.08 -6.09 2.78
CA LEU A 68 -1.13 -4.69 3.21
C LEU A 68 0.11 -3.93 2.75
N ALA A 69 1.29 -4.54 2.85
CA ALA A 69 2.54 -3.94 2.37
C ALA A 69 2.46 -3.65 0.86
N GLU A 70 1.95 -4.60 0.07
CA GLU A 70 1.70 -4.41 -1.37
C GLU A 70 0.77 -3.21 -1.61
N TYR A 71 -0.37 -3.13 -0.92
CA TYR A 71 -1.33 -2.06 -1.08
C TYR A 71 -0.74 -0.67 -0.78
N ILE A 72 0.10 -0.57 0.26
CA ILE A 72 0.79 0.68 0.60
C ILE A 72 1.81 1.05 -0.48
N VAL A 73 2.64 0.11 -0.92
CA VAL A 73 3.67 0.34 -1.95
C VAL A 73 3.03 0.76 -3.27
N LEU A 74 1.94 0.10 -3.67
CA LEU A 74 1.19 0.47 -4.88
C LEU A 74 0.64 1.89 -4.80
N GLY A 75 0.10 2.29 -3.65
CA GLY A 75 -0.38 3.65 -3.42
C GLY A 75 0.73 4.70 -3.55
N LEU A 76 1.91 4.43 -2.99
CA LEU A 76 3.08 5.32 -3.11
C LEU A 76 3.56 5.40 -4.57
N PHE A 77 3.58 4.27 -5.28
CA PHE A 77 3.98 4.23 -6.69
C PHE A 77 3.03 5.06 -7.57
N LEU A 78 1.72 4.91 -7.38
CA LEU A 78 0.72 5.69 -8.12
C LEU A 78 0.85 7.19 -7.84
N LEU A 79 1.12 7.58 -6.59
CA LEU A 79 1.36 8.98 -6.25
C LEU A 79 2.62 9.53 -6.95
N ALA A 80 3.71 8.77 -6.95
CA ALA A 80 4.94 9.13 -7.65
C ALA A 80 4.74 9.25 -9.17
N LEU A 81 3.94 8.36 -9.75
CA LEU A 81 3.57 8.41 -11.17
C LEU A 81 2.77 9.68 -11.49
N CYS A 82 1.75 10.00 -10.69
CA CYS A 82 0.97 11.23 -10.83
C CYS A 82 1.86 12.48 -10.76
N TYR A 83 2.77 12.54 -9.79
CA TYR A 83 3.72 13.64 -9.67
C TYR A 83 4.60 13.76 -10.92
N SER A 84 5.12 12.64 -11.41
CA SER A 84 5.98 12.61 -12.61
C SER A 84 5.24 13.10 -13.86
N ILE A 85 3.97 12.74 -14.03
CA ILE A 85 3.13 13.21 -15.14
C ILE A 85 2.90 14.73 -15.04
N ILE A 86 2.61 15.25 -13.84
CA ILE A 86 2.42 16.69 -13.63
C ILE A 86 3.71 17.46 -13.99
N MET A 87 4.86 16.98 -13.54
CA MET A 87 6.15 17.60 -13.85
C MET A 87 6.42 17.62 -15.36
N LEU A 88 6.15 16.50 -16.07
CA LEU A 88 6.28 16.43 -17.52
C LEU A 88 5.39 17.44 -18.25
N ILE A 89 4.15 17.62 -17.79
CA ILE A 89 3.22 18.61 -18.36
C ILE A 89 3.74 20.03 -18.14
N LEU A 90 4.25 20.34 -16.93
CA LEU A 90 4.81 21.67 -16.62
C LEU A 90 6.04 21.98 -17.46
N GLU A 91 6.91 21.00 -17.69
CA GLU A 91 8.07 21.13 -18.59
C GLU A 91 7.63 21.39 -20.03
N LEU A 92 6.64 20.65 -20.53
CA LEU A 92 6.10 20.85 -21.88
C LEU A 92 5.50 22.25 -22.05
N ILE A 93 4.72 22.72 -21.07
CA ILE A 93 4.15 24.08 -21.07
C ILE A 93 5.27 25.13 -21.11
N THR A 94 6.30 24.95 -20.28
CA THR A 94 7.46 25.86 -20.22
C THR A 94 8.19 25.89 -21.56
N PHE A 95 8.44 24.73 -22.16
CA PHE A 95 9.07 24.61 -23.47
C PHE A 95 8.27 25.32 -24.58
N ILE A 96 6.95 25.11 -24.63
CA ILE A 96 6.07 25.78 -25.61
C ILE A 96 6.12 27.30 -25.43
N ARG A 97 6.12 27.79 -24.18
CA ARG A 97 6.22 29.23 -23.88
C ARG A 97 7.55 29.81 -24.36
N LEU A 98 8.67 29.14 -24.10
CA LEU A 98 10.00 29.57 -24.55
C LEU A 98 10.09 29.61 -26.09
N LYS A 99 9.57 28.57 -26.77
CA LYS A 99 9.57 28.53 -28.24
C LYS A 99 8.71 29.64 -28.85
N LYS A 100 7.56 29.97 -28.25
CA LYS A 100 6.73 31.11 -28.70
C LYS A 100 7.40 32.46 -28.43
N GLY A 101 8.04 32.64 -27.27
CA GLY A 101 8.74 33.87 -26.90
C GLY A 101 9.94 34.19 -27.81
N ASN A 102 10.67 33.17 -28.27
CA ASN A 102 11.80 33.34 -29.20
C ASN A 102 11.38 33.63 -30.66
N ASN A 103 10.12 33.44 -31.04
CA ASN A 103 9.64 33.66 -32.41
C ASN A 103 9.22 35.12 -32.71
N TYR A 104 9.39 36.04 -31.76
CA TYR A 104 9.05 37.47 -31.90
C TYR A 104 10.29 38.39 -31.90
N ILE A 105 11.48 37.85 -32.14
CA ILE A 105 12.74 38.59 -32.33
C ILE A 105 13.24 38.34 -33.75
#